data_AF-A0A6J0VWB8-F1
#
_entry.id   AF-A0A6J0VWB8-F1
#
_cell.length_a   1.000
_cell.length_b   1.000
_cell.length_c   1.000
_cell.angle_alpha   90.00
_cell.angle_beta   90.00
_cell.angle_gamma   90.00
#
_symmetry.space_group_name_H-M   'P 1'
#
loop_
_entity.id
_entity.type
_entity.pdbx_description
1 polymer ?
#
loop_
_entity_poly.entity_id
_entity_poly.type
_entity_poly.pdbx_seq_one_letter_code
_entity_poly.pdbx_strand_id
1 'polypeptide(L)'
;MATLLAVNSAASLWGPYKDIWQTVGNALSRRQPEAVHLLDMILKKHKPDFISLFRNPPKNVQQHEKVQKASTEGVAIQGQQGARLLPEQLVKEAFTLSDLFGIGELAAVELLLAGRLTLNLW
;
A
#
# COMPACT_ATOMS: atom_id res chain seq x y z
N MET A 1 16.55 14.48 -11.59
CA MET A 1 16.58 13.57 -10.42
C MET A 1 15.15 13.30 -9.92
N ALA A 2 14.28 12.72 -10.75
CA ALA A 2 12.87 12.42 -10.42
C ALA A 2 12.58 10.90 -10.42
N THR A 3 13.61 10.08 -10.65
CA THR A 3 13.48 8.66 -10.98
C THR A 3 13.33 7.74 -9.77
N LEU A 4 13.58 8.23 -8.55
CA LEU A 4 13.32 7.49 -7.30
C LEU A 4 11.90 7.70 -6.77
N LEU A 5 11.19 8.73 -7.25
CA LEU A 5 9.91 9.17 -6.68
C LEU A 5 8.71 8.38 -7.22
N ALA A 6 8.89 7.65 -8.32
CA ALA A 6 7.89 6.76 -8.91
C ALA A 6 8.12 5.28 -8.54
N VAL A 7 8.92 4.99 -7.50
CA VAL A 7 9.11 3.62 -7.02
C VAL A 7 7.85 3.18 -6.26
N ASN A 8 6.88 2.78 -7.07
CA ASN A 8 5.83 1.82 -6.78
C ASN A 8 4.67 2.20 -5.86
N SER A 9 3.99 3.32 -6.16
CA SER A 9 2.55 3.36 -5.87
C SER A 9 1.85 2.17 -6.54
N ALA A 10 2.15 1.88 -7.81
CA ALA A 10 1.49 0.83 -8.61
C ALA A 10 1.80 -0.62 -8.19
N ALA A 11 2.89 -0.90 -7.48
CA ALA A 11 3.21 -2.24 -6.96
C ALA A 11 3.03 -2.36 -5.44
N SER A 12 2.63 -1.30 -4.75
CA SER A 12 2.26 -1.37 -3.34
C SER A 12 0.85 -1.95 -3.20
N LEU A 13 0.62 -2.69 -2.12
CA LEU A 13 -0.70 -3.24 -1.80
C LEU A 13 -1.80 -2.17 -1.76
N TRP A 14 -1.45 -0.93 -1.42
CA TRP A 14 -2.38 0.18 -1.23
C TRP A 14 -2.59 1.07 -2.48
N GLY A 15 -1.71 0.93 -3.47
CA GLY A 15 -1.71 1.72 -4.70
C GLY A 15 -3.01 1.68 -5.49
N PRO A 16 -3.53 0.48 -5.82
CA PRO A 16 -4.78 0.32 -6.55
C PRO A 16 -5.93 1.12 -5.92
N TYR A 17 -6.07 1.10 -4.60
CA TYR A 17 -7.15 1.80 -3.89
C TYR A 17 -7.03 3.32 -4.01
N LYS A 18 -5.80 3.86 -3.98
CA LYS A 18 -5.56 5.29 -4.17
C LYS A 18 -5.88 5.72 -5.60
N ASP A 19 -5.48 4.93 -6.59
CA ASP A 19 -5.75 5.19 -8.00
C ASP A 19 -7.26 5.15 -8.28
N ILE A 20 -7.96 4.12 -7.78
CA ILE A 20 -9.42 4.00 -7.85
C ILE A 20 -10.09 5.24 -7.23
N TRP A 21 -9.70 5.63 -6.01
CA TRP A 21 -10.29 6.78 -5.32
C TRP A 21 -10.14 8.08 -6.13
N GLN A 22 -8.94 8.37 -6.63
CA GLN A 22 -8.67 9.57 -7.41
C GLN A 22 -9.48 9.60 -8.71
N THR A 23 -9.52 8.49 -9.44
CA THR A 23 -10.25 8.41 -10.71
C THR A 23 -11.75 8.49 -10.52
N VAL A 24 -12.32 7.83 -9.51
CA VAL A 24 -13.75 7.94 -9.15
C VAL A 24 -14.09 9.39 -8.77
N GLY A 25 -13.27 10.05 -7.96
CA GLY A 25 -13.45 11.46 -7.60
C GLY A 25 -13.46 12.39 -8.81
N ASN A 26 -12.52 12.20 -9.74
CA ASN A 26 -12.44 13.02 -10.96
C ASN A 26 -13.60 12.76 -11.93
N ALA A 27 -14.00 11.51 -12.11
CA ALA A 27 -15.09 11.13 -13.01
C ALA A 27 -16.46 11.57 -12.48
N LEU A 28 -16.75 11.31 -11.20
CA LEU A 28 -18.10 11.54 -10.64
C LEU A 28 -18.27 12.94 -10.04
N SER A 29 -17.27 13.44 -9.31
CA SER A 29 -17.40 14.73 -8.60
C SER A 29 -17.01 15.90 -9.50
N ARG A 30 -15.93 15.76 -10.29
CA ARG A 30 -15.45 16.82 -11.19
C ARG A 30 -16.03 16.74 -12.61
N ARG A 31 -16.74 15.64 -12.92
CA ARG A 31 -17.42 15.39 -14.21
C ARG A 31 -16.52 15.58 -15.43
N GLN A 32 -15.25 15.18 -15.31
CA GLN A 32 -14.30 15.26 -16.42
C GLN A 32 -14.58 14.14 -17.44
N PRO A 33 -14.88 14.45 -18.71
CA PRO A 33 -15.21 13.43 -19.72
C PRO A 33 -14.10 12.38 -19.90
N GLU A 34 -12.85 12.81 -19.86
CA GLU A 34 -11.67 11.96 -20.02
C GLU A 34 -11.52 10.98 -18.83
N ALA A 35 -11.99 11.39 -17.65
CA ALA A 35 -11.95 10.56 -16.45
C ALA A 35 -12.94 9.38 -16.50
N VAL A 36 -14.00 9.45 -17.32
CA VAL A 36 -14.95 8.33 -17.50
C VAL A 36 -14.28 7.17 -18.22
N HIS A 37 -13.50 7.45 -19.27
CA HIS A 37 -12.73 6.43 -19.98
C HIS A 37 -11.63 5.82 -19.08
N LEU A 38 -10.92 6.67 -18.34
CA LEU A 38 -9.91 6.23 -17.37
C LEU A 38 -10.52 5.39 -16.24
N LEU A 39 -11.74 5.71 -15.80
CA LEU A 39 -12.47 4.94 -14.80
C LEU A 39 -12.75 3.52 -15.29
N ASP A 40 -13.26 3.35 -16.51
CA ASP A 40 -13.49 2.03 -17.10
C ASP A 40 -12.19 1.21 -17.19
N MET A 41 -11.08 1.83 -17.60
CA MET A 41 -9.77 1.17 -17.65
C MET A 41 -9.27 0.73 -16.27
N ILE A 42 -9.35 1.60 -15.26
CA ILE A 42 -8.86 1.31 -13.90
C ILE A 42 -9.72 0.25 -13.22
N LEU A 43 -11.05 0.31 -13.37
CA LEU A 43 -11.96 -0.70 -12.84
C LEU A 43 -11.71 -2.07 -13.48
N LYS A 44 -11.40 -2.12 -14.78
CA LYS A 44 -11.02 -3.38 -15.45
C LYS A 44 -9.68 -3.91 -14.94
N LYS A 45 -8.68 -3.03 -14.80
CA LYS A 45 -7.32 -3.38 -14.34
C LYS A 45 -7.31 -3.91 -12.90
N HIS A 46 -8.05 -3.25 -12.01
CA HIS A 46 -8.08 -3.54 -10.57
C HIS A 46 -9.41 -4.18 -10.12
N LYS A 47 -10.08 -4.90 -11.02
CA LYS A 47 -11.38 -5.55 -10.75
C LYS A 47 -11.38 -6.43 -9.48
N PRO A 48 -10.36 -7.29 -9.24
CA PRO A 48 -10.34 -8.12 -8.02
C PRO A 48 -10.26 -7.25 -6.76
N ASP A 49 -9.37 -6.25 -6.76
CA ASP A 49 -9.17 -5.31 -5.65
C ASP A 49 -10.44 -4.48 -5.39
N PHE A 50 -11.16 -4.11 -6.45
CA PHE A 50 -12.43 -3.37 -6.35
C PHE A 50 -13.57 -4.23 -5.79
N ILE A 51 -13.65 -5.51 -6.15
CA ILE A 51 -14.64 -6.43 -5.56
C ILE A 51 -14.32 -6.68 -4.08
N SER A 52 -13.04 -6.69 -3.72
CA SER A 52 -12.58 -6.86 -2.34
C SER A 52 -12.30 -5.55 -1.62
N LEU A 53 -12.84 -4.40 -2.07
CA LEU A 53 -12.41 -3.06 -1.63
C LEU A 53 -12.42 -2.84 -0.11
N PHE A 54 -13.29 -3.55 0.60
CA PHE A 54 -13.47 -3.44 2.04
C PHE A 54 -12.96 -4.67 2.81
N ARG A 55 -12.22 -5.57 2.14
CA ARG A 55 -11.60 -6.73 2.77
C ARG A 55 -10.16 -6.42 3.09
N ASN A 56 -9.90 -6.27 4.36
CA ASN A 56 -8.55 -6.15 4.89
C ASN A 56 -7.72 -7.39 4.54
N PRO A 57 -6.45 -7.23 4.11
CA PRO A 57 -5.51 -8.34 3.99
C PRO A 57 -5.41 -9.03 5.35
N PRO A 58 -5.70 -10.33 5.46
CA PRO A 58 -5.74 -10.99 6.76
C PRO A 58 -4.33 -11.18 7.32
N LYS A 59 -4.25 -11.36 8.64
CA LYS A 59 -3.02 -11.79 9.32
C LYS A 59 -2.54 -13.14 8.80
N ASN A 60 -1.23 -13.33 8.75
CA ASN A 60 -0.60 -14.55 8.26
C ASN A 60 0.66 -14.87 9.09
N VAL A 61 0.75 -16.09 9.61
CA VAL A 61 1.88 -16.57 10.43
C VAL A 61 3.23 -16.40 9.72
N GLN A 62 3.29 -16.65 8.41
CA GLN A 62 4.51 -16.48 7.63
C GLN A 62 4.91 -15.01 7.46
N GLN A 63 3.93 -14.10 7.38
CA GLN A 63 4.20 -12.65 7.34
C GLN A 63 4.61 -12.15 8.71
N HIS A 64 3.95 -12.62 9.75
CA HIS A 64 4.28 -12.33 11.14
C HIS A 64 5.76 -12.60 11.44
N GLU A 65 6.25 -13.82 11.16
CA GLU A 65 7.65 -14.19 11.40
C GLU A 65 8.64 -13.32 10.61
N LYS A 66 8.32 -13.03 9.34
CA LYS A 66 9.15 -12.17 8.49
C LYS A 66 9.23 -10.74 9.01
N VAL A 67 8.10 -10.16 9.43
CA VAL A 67 8.05 -8.79 9.96
C VAL A 67 8.70 -8.72 11.33
N GLN A 68 8.55 -9.74 12.17
CA GLN A 68 9.21 -9.83 13.48
C GLN A 68 10.75 -9.79 13.34
N LYS A 69 11.28 -10.42 12.30
CA LYS A 69 12.73 -10.45 12.00
C LYS A 69 13.18 -9.35 11.05
N ALA A 70 12.32 -8.41 10.68
CA ALA A 70 12.65 -7.40 9.68
C ALA A 70 13.76 -6.43 10.13
N SER A 71 14.02 -6.32 11.43
CA SER A 71 15.14 -5.53 11.95
C SER A 71 16.50 -6.21 11.83
N THR A 72 16.55 -7.54 11.63
CA THR A 72 17.79 -8.32 11.54
C THR A 72 18.01 -8.95 10.17
N GLU A 73 16.97 -9.55 9.60
CA GLU A 73 17.02 -10.26 8.30
C GLU A 73 16.51 -9.38 7.14
N GLY A 74 15.80 -8.30 7.48
CA GLY A 74 15.09 -7.47 6.51
C GLY A 74 13.81 -8.13 5.99
N VAL A 75 12.97 -7.33 5.34
CA VAL A 75 11.73 -7.81 4.73
C VAL A 75 11.61 -7.30 3.30
N ALA A 76 11.17 -8.18 2.40
CA ALA A 76 10.85 -7.80 1.04
C ALA A 76 9.53 -7.02 1.02
N ILE A 77 9.58 -5.81 0.50
CA ILE A 77 8.41 -4.92 0.35
C ILE A 77 8.02 -4.92 -1.12
N GLN A 78 6.73 -5.02 -1.43
CA GLN A 78 6.32 -5.04 -2.82
C GLN A 78 6.73 -3.73 -3.52
N GLY A 79 7.36 -3.88 -4.68
CA GLY A 79 7.86 -2.76 -5.44
C GLY A 79 9.22 -2.19 -5.01
N GLN A 80 9.88 -2.75 -3.99
CA GLN A 80 11.28 -2.48 -3.70
C GLN A 80 12.17 -3.63 -4.17
N GLN A 81 13.37 -3.33 -4.65
CA GLN A 81 14.35 -4.36 -4.98
C GLN A 81 15.07 -4.80 -3.70
N GLY A 82 14.97 -6.09 -3.37
CA GLY A 82 15.66 -6.69 -2.23
C GLY A 82 14.91 -6.57 -0.90
N ALA A 83 15.47 -7.22 0.13
CA ALA A 83 14.98 -7.13 1.49
C ALA A 83 15.51 -5.85 2.15
N ARG A 84 14.61 -5.12 2.84
CA ARG A 84 14.94 -3.88 3.54
C ARG A 84 14.93 -4.12 5.05
N LEU A 85 15.99 -3.67 5.74
CA LEU A 85 16.02 -3.63 7.20
C LEU A 85 15.08 -2.54 7.72
N LEU A 86 14.23 -2.91 8.68
CA LEU A 86 13.27 -2.01 9.30
C LEU A 86 13.70 -1.65 10.74
N PRO A 87 13.64 -0.38 11.14
CA PRO A 87 13.89 0.00 12.54
C PRO A 87 12.93 -0.72 13.48
N GLU A 88 13.39 -1.14 14.66
CA GLU A 88 12.55 -1.85 15.64
C GLU A 88 11.28 -1.08 16.00
N GLN A 89 11.36 0.25 16.08
CA GLN A 89 10.20 1.09 16.35
C GLN A 89 9.13 0.94 15.25
N LEU A 90 9.53 0.88 13.98
CA LEU A 90 8.60 0.72 12.86
C LEU A 90 7.95 -0.67 12.89
N VAL A 91 8.73 -1.71 13.25
CA VAL A 91 8.19 -3.06 13.45
C VAL A 91 7.13 -3.05 14.56
N LYS A 92 7.41 -2.44 15.71
CA LYS A 92 6.44 -2.32 16.83
C LYS A 92 5.17 -1.56 16.44
N GLU A 93 5.31 -0.47 15.70
CA GLU A 93 4.16 0.29 15.17
C GLU A 93 3.33 -0.55 14.19
N ALA A 94 3.98 -1.32 13.32
CA ALA A 94 3.29 -2.19 12.37
C ALA A 94 2.48 -3.28 13.08
N PHE A 95 3.03 -3.87 14.14
CA PHE A 95 2.31 -4.83 14.98
C PHE A 95 1.12 -4.19 15.70
N THR A 96 1.31 -3.00 16.27
CA THR A 96 0.22 -2.26 16.90
C THR A 96 -0.91 -1.99 15.90
N LEU A 97 -0.58 -1.52 14.68
CA LEU A 97 -1.58 -1.29 13.63
C LEU A 97 -2.25 -2.57 13.15
N SER A 98 -1.49 -3.66 13.01
CA SER A 98 -1.99 -4.99 12.66
C SER A 98 -3.06 -5.45 13.66
N ASP A 99 -2.82 -5.26 14.96
CA ASP A 99 -3.76 -5.59 16.03
C ASP A 99 -4.99 -4.68 16.05
N LEU A 100 -4.80 -3.36 15.87
CA LEU A 100 -5.89 -2.39 15.91
C LEU A 100 -6.88 -2.56 14.75
N PHE A 101 -6.40 -2.84 13.55
CA PHE A 101 -7.22 -2.88 12.33
C PHE A 101 -7.48 -4.29 11.79
N GLY A 102 -6.93 -5.33 12.43
CA GLY A 102 -7.05 -6.71 11.98
C GLY A 102 -6.46 -6.94 10.57
N ILE A 103 -5.44 -6.17 10.19
CA ILE A 103 -4.73 -6.29 8.92
C ILE A 103 -3.46 -7.12 9.11
N GLY A 104 -2.94 -7.74 8.04
CA GLY A 104 -1.64 -8.42 8.10
C GLY A 104 -0.48 -7.47 8.38
N GLU A 105 0.54 -7.97 9.08
CA GLU A 105 1.68 -7.18 9.53
C GLU A 105 2.46 -6.56 8.37
N LEU A 106 2.59 -7.27 7.25
CA LEU A 106 3.24 -6.75 6.05
C LEU A 106 2.44 -5.60 5.43
N ALA A 107 1.11 -5.71 5.43
CA ALA A 107 0.22 -4.65 4.96
C ALA A 107 0.34 -3.39 5.85
N ALA A 108 0.45 -3.58 7.16
CA ALA A 108 0.68 -2.50 8.13
C ALA A 108 2.04 -1.83 7.93
N VAL A 109 3.10 -2.61 7.68
CA VAL A 109 4.43 -2.07 7.32
C VAL A 109 4.35 -1.21 6.05
N GLU A 110 3.73 -1.71 4.98
CA GLU A 110 3.58 -0.96 3.73
C GLU A 110 2.77 0.33 3.93
N LEU A 111 1.74 0.28 4.77
CA LEU A 111 0.92 1.45 5.10
C LEU A 111 1.74 2.52 5.85
N LEU A 112 2.52 2.12 6.87
CA LEU A 112 3.40 3.03 7.60
C LEU A 112 4.46 3.67 6.71
N LEU A 113 5.04 2.88 5.80
CA LEU A 113 6.04 3.37 4.87
C LEU A 113 5.42 4.35 3.87
N ALA A 114 4.24 4.06 3.33
CA ALA A 114 3.51 4.96 2.46
C ALA A 114 3.16 6.29 3.17
N GLY A 115 2.72 6.23 4.43
CA GLY A 115 2.41 7.41 5.24
C GLY A 115 3.64 8.26 5.56
N ARG A 116 4.74 7.64 6.00
CA ARG A 116 6.00 8.33 6.33
C ARG A 116 6.66 8.97 5.10
N LEU A 117 6.55 8.34 3.92
CA LEU A 117 7.04 8.94 2.68
C LEU A 117 6.29 10.25 2.33
N THR A 118 5.02 10.35 2.72
CA THR A 118 4.17 11.51 2.44
C THR A 118 4.44 12.68 3.40
N LEU A 119 4.90 12.42 4.63
CA LEU A 119 5.22 13.44 5.64
C LEU A 119 6.58 14.12 5.44
N ASN A 120 7.54 13.47 4.76
CA ASN A 120 8.87 14.05 4.49
C ASN A 120 8.91 15.00 3.27
N LEU A 121 7.75 15.34 2.71
CA LEU A 121 7.60 16.21 1.54
C LEU A 121 6.88 17.54 1.86
N TRP A 122 6.81 17.91 3.15
CA TRP A 122 6.34 19.21 3.63
C TRP A 122 7.39 19.87 4.53
#